data_AF-A0AB37HMC3-F1
#
_entry.id   AF-A0AB37HMC3-F1
#
_cell.length_a   1.000
_cell.length_b   1.000
_cell.length_c   1.000
_cell.angle_alpha   90.00
_cell.angle_beta   90.00
_cell.angle_gamma   90.00
#
_symmetry.space_group_name_H-M   'P 1'
#
loop_
_entity.id
_entity.type
_entity.pdbx_description
1 polymer ?
#
loop_
_entity_poly.entity_id
_entity_poly.type
_entity_poly.pdbx_seq_one_letter_code
_entity_poly.pdbx_strand_id
1 'polypeptide(L)'
;MLDTEKVIEYIEKIPSNPLLEGMGTQELEQNIFDSYEDIHSLYPKVIISERMIVKQMLYKLEGESNGYAMLKRQGVETQKINDASVTMSDNLIDPYVLFLINQQLQTKSVGHIGRLI
;
A
#
# COMPACT_ATOMS: atom_id res chain seq x y z
N MET A 1 -5.57 15.87 -4.19
CA MET A 1 -4.29 16.39 -4.70
C MET A 1 -3.24 15.96 -3.71
N LEU A 2 -2.12 15.39 -4.18
CA LEU A 2 -1.02 14.96 -3.32
C LEU A 2 -0.43 16.17 -2.59
N ASP A 3 -0.24 16.04 -1.27
CA ASP A 3 0.41 17.03 -0.41
C ASP A 3 1.62 16.36 0.24
N THR A 4 2.78 16.46 -0.43
CA THR A 4 4.00 15.75 -0.06
C THR A 4 4.52 16.17 1.33
N GLU A 5 4.36 17.44 1.70
CA GLU A 5 4.80 17.96 3.01
C GLU A 5 4.05 17.26 4.15
N LYS A 6 2.73 17.10 4.04
CA LYS A 6 1.95 16.37 5.04
C LYS A 6 2.29 14.89 5.12
N VAL A 7 2.65 14.28 4.00
CA VAL A 7 3.09 12.88 3.96
C VAL A 7 4.42 12.73 4.69
N ILE A 8 5.37 13.65 4.48
CA ILE A 8 6.65 13.68 5.20
C ILE A 8 6.43 13.91 6.70
N GLU A 9 5.57 14.86 7.08
CA GLU A 9 5.22 15.11 8.48
C GLU A 9 4.57 13.86 9.14
N TYR A 10 3.80 13.09 8.37
CA TYR A 10 3.24 11.82 8.84
C TYR A 10 4.35 10.78 9.05
N ILE A 11 5.32 10.70 8.14
CA ILE A 11 6.46 9.78 8.26
C ILE A 11 7.28 10.10 9.51
N GLU A 12 7.53 11.37 9.83
CA GLU A 12 8.26 11.74 11.05
C GLU A 12 7.55 11.30 12.35
N LYS A 13 6.23 11.08 12.29
CA LYS A 13 5.42 10.62 13.42
C LYS A 13 5.39 9.09 13.58
N ILE A 14 5.85 8.32 12.60
CA ILE A 14 5.89 6.86 12.71
C ILE A 14 7.19 6.41 13.40
N PRO A 15 7.22 5.22 14.04
CA PRO A 15 8.45 4.67 14.58
C PRO A 15 9.54 4.57 13.51
N SER A 16 10.80 4.83 13.89
CA SER A 16 11.94 4.77 12.96
C SER A 16 11.91 3.45 12.20
N ASN A 17 11.92 3.54 10.87
CA ASN A 17 11.94 2.38 10.00
C ASN A 17 13.31 2.33 9.32
N PRO A 18 14.08 1.23 9.46
CA PRO A 18 15.38 1.07 8.82
C PRO A 18 15.35 1.26 7.30
N LEU A 19 14.20 1.02 6.67
CA LEU A 19 14.01 1.20 5.22
C LEU A 19 13.97 2.67 4.80
N LEU A 20 13.72 3.58 5.75
CA LEU A 20 13.72 5.03 5.55
C LEU A 20 15.03 5.68 6.02
N GLU A 21 15.80 4.98 6.85
CA GLU A 21 17.08 5.46 7.36
C GLU A 21 18.11 5.54 6.23
N GLY A 22 18.52 6.76 5.89
CA GLY A 22 19.50 7.01 4.83
C GLY A 22 18.91 7.29 3.45
N MET A 23 17.57 7.29 3.31
CA MET A 23 16.91 7.68 2.07
C MET A 23 17.04 9.20 1.87
N GLY A 24 17.48 9.61 0.67
CA GLY A 24 17.58 11.03 0.34
C GLY A 24 16.21 11.68 0.20
N THR A 25 16.08 12.99 0.44
CA THR A 25 14.80 13.71 0.31
C THR A 25 14.18 13.53 -1.08
N GLN A 26 14.99 13.60 -2.14
CA GLN A 26 14.51 13.40 -3.51
C GLN A 26 13.99 11.99 -3.77
N GLU A 27 14.66 10.97 -3.22
CA GLU A 27 14.26 9.58 -3.35
C GLU A 27 12.96 9.31 -2.58
N LEU A 28 12.83 9.91 -1.40
CA LEU A 28 11.61 9.84 -0.59
C LEU A 28 10.41 10.46 -1.34
N GLU A 29 10.58 11.64 -1.93
CA GLU A 29 9.54 12.29 -2.72
C GLU A 29 9.09 11.46 -3.92
N GLN A 30 10.03 10.82 -4.61
CA GLN A 30 9.73 9.91 -5.73
C GLN A 30 8.92 8.69 -5.26
N ASN A 31 9.33 8.06 -4.15
CA ASN A 31 8.62 6.92 -3.57
C ASN A 31 7.21 7.29 -3.08
N ILE A 32 7.03 8.49 -2.51
CA ILE A 32 5.73 9.04 -2.12
C ILE A 32 4.83 9.21 -3.35
N PHE A 33 5.34 9.83 -4.42
CA PHE A 33 4.57 10.07 -5.63
C PHE A 33 4.17 8.77 -6.32
N ASP A 34 5.11 7.84 -6.48
CA ASP A 34 4.89 6.54 -7.08
C ASP A 34 3.83 5.72 -6.31
N SER A 35 3.89 5.75 -4.98
CA SER A 35 2.90 5.10 -4.11
C SER A 35 1.51 5.75 -4.20
N TYR A 36 1.45 7.08 -4.39
CA TYR A 36 0.20 7.79 -4.65
C TYR A 36 -0.40 7.40 -6.01
N GLU A 37 0.42 7.35 -7.06
CA GLU A 37 0.00 7.00 -8.41
C GLU A 37 -0.53 5.57 -8.49
N ASP A 38 0.07 4.62 -7.77
CA ASP A 38 -0.42 3.24 -7.69
C ASP A 38 -1.87 3.19 -7.18
N ILE A 39 -2.14 3.90 -6.08
CA ILE A 39 -3.47 3.95 -5.48
C ILE A 39 -4.43 4.71 -6.40
N HIS A 40 -4.01 5.85 -6.96
CA HIS A 40 -4.85 6.71 -7.76
C HIS A 40 -5.23 6.07 -9.11
N SER A 41 -4.29 5.39 -9.75
CA SER A 41 -4.49 4.69 -11.02
C SER A 41 -5.50 3.55 -10.89
N LEU A 42 -5.42 2.79 -9.80
CA LEU A 42 -6.33 1.68 -9.54
C LEU A 42 -7.68 2.14 -8.96
N TYR A 43 -7.68 3.22 -8.17
CA TYR A 43 -8.85 3.71 -7.45
C TYR A 43 -9.02 5.23 -7.55
N PRO A 44 -9.36 5.77 -8.73
CA PRO A 44 -9.38 7.23 -8.97
C PRO A 44 -10.46 7.98 -8.18
N LYS A 45 -11.47 7.27 -7.66
CA LYS A 45 -12.63 7.84 -6.92
C LYS A 45 -12.48 7.78 -5.39
N VAL A 46 -11.37 7.25 -4.89
CA VAL A 46 -11.08 7.12 -3.46
C VAL A 46 -10.41 8.39 -2.96
N ILE A 47 -10.74 8.78 -1.73
CA ILE A 47 -10.03 9.85 -1.04
C ILE A 47 -8.77 9.24 -0.44
N ILE A 48 -7.64 9.54 -1.06
CA ILE A 48 -6.33 9.04 -0.63
C ILE A 48 -5.84 9.88 0.54
N SER A 49 -5.52 9.22 1.65
CA SER A 49 -4.93 9.85 2.85
C SER A 49 -3.41 9.64 2.89
N GLU A 50 -2.72 10.48 3.65
CA GLU A 50 -1.27 10.41 3.84
C GLU A 50 -0.85 9.05 4.39
N ARG A 51 -1.63 8.51 5.34
CA ARG A 51 -1.42 7.17 5.90
C ARG A 51 -1.43 6.09 4.82
N MET A 52 -2.33 6.19 3.84
CA MET A 52 -2.44 5.19 2.78
C MET A 52 -1.19 5.20 1.89
N ILE A 53 -0.70 6.39 1.56
CA ILE A 53 0.51 6.57 0.75
C ILE A 53 1.72 6.00 1.49
N VAL A 54 1.91 6.35 2.77
CA VAL A 54 3.03 5.83 3.57
C VAL A 54 2.99 4.31 3.71
N LYS A 55 1.80 3.73 3.93
CA LYS A 55 1.65 2.27 4.04
C LYS A 55 1.95 1.56 2.72
N GLN A 56 1.46 2.10 1.61
CA GLN A 56 1.77 1.57 0.28
C GLN A 56 3.28 1.65 -0.02
N MET A 57 3.91 2.78 0.30
CA MET A 57 5.34 2.98 0.12
C MET A 57 6.17 1.97 0.92
N LEU A 58 5.90 1.83 2.21
CA LEU A 58 6.61 0.87 3.07
C LEU A 58 6.42 -0.57 2.58
N TYR A 59 5.21 -0.93 2.16
CA TYR A 59 4.93 -2.26 1.61
C TYR A 59 5.77 -2.57 0.37
N LYS A 60 5.95 -1.58 -0.53
CA LYS A 60 6.81 -1.73 -1.71
C LYS A 60 8.28 -1.90 -1.32
N LEU A 61 8.78 -1.03 -0.45
CA LEU A 61 10.17 -1.09 0.03
C LEU A 61 10.48 -2.42 0.74
N GLU A 62 9.56 -2.92 1.57
CA GLU A 62 9.66 -4.22 2.20
C GLU A 62 9.67 -5.36 1.17
N GLY A 63 8.84 -5.26 0.12
CA GLY A 63 8.79 -6.22 -0.97
C GLY A 63 10.10 -6.28 -1.75
N GLU A 64 10.74 -5.14 -1.99
CA GLU A 64 12.05 -5.06 -2.67
C GLU A 64 13.18 -5.58 -1.79
N SER A 65 13.25 -5.13 -0.53
CA SER A 65 14.29 -5.52 0.43
C SER A 65 14.31 -7.04 0.69
N ASN A 66 13.14 -7.65 0.83
CA ASN A 66 13.01 -9.08 1.09
C ASN A 66 13.13 -9.97 -0.18
N GLY A 67 13.39 -9.40 -1.36
CA GLY A 67 13.49 -10.15 -2.62
C GLY A 67 12.16 -10.71 -3.14
N TYR A 68 11.05 -10.48 -2.43
CA TYR A 68 9.70 -10.86 -2.85
C TYR A 68 9.32 -10.19 -4.18
N ALA A 69 9.73 -8.94 -4.40
CA ALA A 69 9.49 -8.23 -5.65
C ALA A 69 10.19 -8.89 -6.86
N MET A 70 11.34 -9.54 -6.64
CA MET A 70 12.07 -10.26 -7.69
C MET A 70 11.40 -11.60 -8.01
N LEU A 71 11.00 -12.35 -6.98
CA LEU A 71 10.25 -13.60 -7.14
C LEU A 71 8.90 -13.36 -7.83
N LYS A 72 8.19 -12.28 -7.44
CA LYS A 72 6.95 -11.84 -8.08
C LYS A 72 7.14 -11.47 -9.55
N ARG A 73 8.19 -10.71 -9.89
CA ARG A 73 8.52 -10.35 -11.29
C ARG A 73 8.79 -11.58 -12.17
N GLN A 74 9.27 -12.67 -11.58
CA GLN A 74 9.54 -13.92 -12.29
C GLN A 74 8.31 -14.86 -12.35
N GLY A 75 7.16 -14.44 -11.81
CA GLY A 75 5.92 -15.22 -11.82
C GLY A 75 5.91 -16.38 -10.80
N VAL A 76 6.71 -16.29 -9.73
CA VAL A 76 6.72 -17.32 -8.68
C VAL A 76 5.54 -17.09 -7.71
N GLU A 77 4.47 -17.87 -7.87
CA GLU A 77 3.24 -17.73 -7.06
C GLU A 77 3.33 -18.43 -5.69
N THR A 78 4.15 -19.48 -5.57
CA THR A 78 4.31 -20.28 -4.34
C THR A 78 5.75 -20.66 -4.08
N GLN A 79 6.23 -20.40 -2.87
CA GLN A 79 7.53 -20.86 -2.38
C GLN A 79 7.33 -21.78 -1.18
N LYS A 80 7.91 -22.98 -1.25
CA LYS A 80 7.96 -23.91 -0.11
C LYS A 80 9.26 -23.68 0.66
N ILE A 81 9.15 -23.37 1.95
CA ILE A 81 10.29 -23.25 2.87
C ILE A 81 10.02 -24.20 4.04
N ASN A 82 10.86 -25.24 4.20
CA ASN A 82 10.88 -26.16 5.34
C ASN A 82 9.48 -26.50 5.91
N ASP A 83 8.68 -27.23 5.12
CA ASP A 83 7.31 -27.68 5.42
C ASP A 83 6.21 -26.60 5.54
N ALA A 84 6.53 -25.32 5.36
CA ALA A 84 5.56 -24.23 5.22
C ALA A 84 5.44 -23.78 3.76
N SER A 85 4.20 -23.63 3.26
CA SER A 85 3.92 -23.02 1.96
C SER A 85 3.57 -21.55 2.14
N VAL A 86 4.38 -20.66 1.56
CA VAL A 86 4.04 -19.23 1.46
C VAL A 86 3.40 -19.02 0.10
N THR A 87 2.13 -18.62 0.10
CA THR A 87 1.42 -18.18 -1.11
C THR A 87 1.60 -16.69 -1.24
N MET A 88 2.21 -16.26 -2.34
CA MET A 88 2.38 -14.83 -2.62
C MET A 88 1.10 -14.34 -3.28
N SER A 89 0.26 -13.66 -2.52
CA SER A 89 -0.95 -13.03 -3.07
C SER A 89 -0.56 -11.90 -3.99
N ASP A 90 -1.20 -11.81 -5.16
CA ASP A 90 -0.82 -10.90 -6.24
C ASP A 90 -1.14 -9.41 -5.97
N ASN A 91 -1.45 -9.05 -4.72
CA ASN A 91 -1.91 -7.72 -4.36
C ASN A 91 -0.82 -6.67 -4.63
N LEU A 92 -1.08 -5.80 -5.60
CA LEU A 92 -0.26 -4.60 -5.87
C LEU A 92 -0.33 -3.58 -4.73
N ILE A 93 -1.42 -3.63 -3.96
CA ILE A 93 -1.73 -2.68 -2.91
C ILE A 93 -1.56 -3.34 -1.54
N ASP A 94 -0.98 -2.60 -0.60
CA ASP A 94 -0.89 -2.99 0.79
C ASP A 94 -2.27 -3.45 1.33
N PRO A 95 -2.37 -4.61 2.01
CA PRO A 95 -3.65 -5.13 2.48
C PRO A 95 -4.44 -4.16 3.37
N TYR A 96 -3.76 -3.33 4.16
CA TYR A 96 -4.42 -2.34 5.01
C TYR A 96 -4.91 -1.14 4.20
N VAL A 97 -4.16 -0.69 3.20
CA VAL A 97 -4.61 0.31 2.22
C VAL A 97 -5.86 -0.19 1.48
N LEU A 98 -5.87 -1.46 1.04
CA LEU A 98 -7.02 -2.08 0.40
C LEU A 98 -8.25 -2.14 1.33
N PHE A 99 -8.05 -2.43 2.62
CA PHE A 99 -9.12 -2.37 3.62
C PHE A 99 -9.74 -0.96 3.72
N LEU A 100 -8.90 0.09 3.77
CA LEU A 100 -9.37 1.48 3.83
C LEU A 100 -10.14 1.88 2.57
N ILE A 101 -9.65 1.47 1.39
CA ILE A 101 -10.32 1.66 0.10
C ILE A 101 -11.70 1.01 0.13
N ASN A 102 -11.78 -0.26 0.52
CA ASN A 102 -13.02 -1.01 0.57
C ASN A 102 -14.03 -0.37 1.53
N GLN A 103 -13.59 0.16 2.67
CA GLN A 103 -14.47 0.89 3.59
C GLN A 103 -15.07 2.14 2.92
N GLN A 104 -14.29 2.89 2.15
CA GLN A 104 -14.80 4.07 1.43
C GLN A 104 -15.75 3.71 0.27
N LEU A 105 -15.54 2.56 -0.38
CA LEU A 105 -16.41 2.09 -1.44
C LEU A 105 -17.73 1.53 -0.89
N GLN A 106 -17.69 0.82 0.24
CA GLN A 106 -18.89 0.26 0.89
C GLN A 106 -19.77 1.34 1.53
N THR A 107 -19.20 2.43 2.05
CA THR A 107 -20.00 3.54 2.62
C THR A 107 -20.82 4.29 1.57
N LYS A 108 -20.53 4.12 0.26
CA LYS A 108 -21.37 4.63 -0.84
C LYS A 108 -22.54 3.71 -1.20
N SER A 109 -22.58 2.48 -0.67
CA SER A 109 -23.74 1.59 -0.78
C SER A 109 -24.81 2.06 0.22
N VAL A 110 -25.66 2.99 -0.23
CA VAL A 110 -26.93 3.31 0.43
C VAL A 110 -27.68 2.00 0.64
N GLY A 111 -27.78 1.59 1.91
CA GLY A 111 -28.39 0.33 2.31
C GLY A 111 -29.83 0.23 1.82
N HIS A 112 -30.06 -0.63 0.84
CA HIS A 112 -31.36 -1.27 0.69
C HIS A 112 -31.38 -2.49 1.60
N ILE A 113 -31.56 -2.24 2.90
CA ILE A 113 -32.14 -3.27 3.78
C ILE A 113 -33.62 -3.32 3.40
N GLY A 114 -33.91 -3.98 2.27
CA GLY A 114 -35.24 -4.35 1.85
C GLY A 114 -35.74 -5.42 2.79
N ARG A 115 -36.54 -4.99 3.76
CA ARG A 115 -37.41 -5.79 4.61
C ARG A 115 -38.06 -6.94 3.80
N LEU A 116 -37.75 -8.19 4.15
CA LEU A 116 -38.60 -9.33 3.81
C LEU A 116 -39.84 -9.24 4.72
N ILE A 117 -40.96 -8.80 4.16
CA ILE A 117 -42.30 -9.14 4.64
C ILE A 117 -42.82 -10.32 3.84
#